data_AF-A0A951BLY9-F1
#
_entry.id   AF-A0A951BLY9-F1
#
_cell.length_a   1.000
_cell.length_b   1.000
_cell.length_c   1.000
_cell.angle_alpha   90.00
_cell.angle_beta   90.00
_cell.angle_gamma   90.00
#
_symmetry.space_group_name_H-M   'P 1'
#
loop_
_entity.id
_entity.type
_entity.pdbx_description
1 polymer ?
#
loop_
_entity_poly.entity_id
_entity_poly.type
_entity_poly.pdbx_seq_one_letter_code
_entity_poly.pdbx_strand_id
1 'polypeptide(L)'
;MAYAWELEKDGREVRVRVEGPLAFNNASMIVRASEDGFGLGFVLEDQVAEQLAARRLVRVLEDWCPPFTGYHLYYPSRRQPSAAFAVVVDALRFRGARLPKRNA
;
A
#
# COMPACT_ATOMS: atom_id res chain seq x y z
N MET A 1 7.47 -15.68 -9.95
CA MET A 1 8.35 -14.51 -10.08
C MET A 1 7.93 -13.51 -9.01
N ALA A 2 8.82 -13.09 -8.12
CA ALA A 2 8.48 -12.14 -7.06
C ALA A 2 8.20 -10.75 -7.64
N TYR A 3 7.25 -10.01 -7.06
CA TYR A 3 6.95 -8.63 -7.43
C TYR A 3 8.19 -7.75 -7.17
N ALA A 4 8.53 -6.88 -8.12
CA ALA A 4 9.64 -5.94 -7.97
C ALA A 4 9.18 -4.76 -7.12
N TRP A 5 9.92 -4.43 -6.07
CA TRP A 5 9.60 -3.30 -5.21
C TRP A 5 9.78 -2.01 -6.00
N GLU A 6 8.73 -1.20 -6.02
CA GLU A 6 8.71 0.10 -6.69
C GLU A 6 8.98 1.17 -5.63
N LEU A 7 10.14 1.80 -5.73
CA LEU A 7 10.64 2.80 -4.80
C LEU A 7 10.90 4.10 -5.57
N GLU A 8 10.57 5.24 -4.98
CA GLU A 8 10.78 6.55 -5.60
C GLU A 8 11.25 7.58 -4.58
N LYS A 9 12.32 8.30 -4.90
CA LYS A 9 12.78 9.45 -4.12
C LYS A 9 13.17 10.59 -5.05
N ASP A 10 12.62 11.78 -4.82
CA ASP A 10 12.95 13.00 -5.58
C ASP A 10 12.85 12.81 -7.12
N GLY A 11 11.80 12.13 -7.59
CA GLY A 11 11.59 11.81 -9.00
C GLY A 11 12.50 10.71 -9.57
N ARG A 12 13.34 10.09 -8.72
CA ARG A 12 14.15 8.94 -9.08
C ARG A 12 13.43 7.65 -8.69
N GLU A 13 12.91 6.97 -9.70
CA GLU A 13 12.32 5.64 -9.56
C GLU A 13 13.39 4.54 -9.57
N VAL A 14 13.21 3.53 -8.72
CA VAL A 14 14.03 2.32 -8.64
C VAL A 14 13.11 1.12 -8.51
N ARG A 15 13.33 0.12 -9.37
CA ARG A 15 12.67 -1.19 -9.27
C ARG A 15 13.65 -2.23 -8.76
N VAL A 16 13.40 -2.75 -7.56
CA VAL A 16 14.27 -3.75 -6.93
C VAL A 16 13.63 -5.11 -7.00
N ARG A 17 14.28 -6.05 -7.69
CA ARG A 17 13.94 -7.47 -7.57
C ARG A 17 14.68 -8.03 -6.35
N VAL A 18 13.93 -8.34 -5.31
CA VAL A 18 14.49 -8.91 -4.09
C VAL A 18 14.56 -10.42 -4.24
N GLU A 19 15.76 -10.97 -4.05
CA GLU A 19 15.99 -12.40 -3.90
C GLU A 19 16.14 -12.70 -2.41
N GLY A 20 15.09 -13.28 -1.83
CA GLY A 20 15.04 -13.63 -0.42
C GLY A 20 14.76 -15.13 -0.22
N PRO A 21 15.04 -15.66 0.99
CA PRO A 21 14.79 -17.07 1.31
C PRO A 21 13.29 -17.41 1.39
N LEU A 22 12.42 -16.39 1.48
CA LEU A 22 10.98 -16.53 1.61
C LEU A 22 10.28 -15.67 0.56
N ALA A 23 9.23 -16.22 -0.05
CA ALA A 23 8.36 -15.50 -0.98
C ALA A 23 6.90 -15.80 -0.65
N PHE A 24 6.11 -14.73 -0.51
CA PHE A 24 4.70 -14.81 -0.12
C PHE A 24 3.83 -14.06 -1.12
N ASN A 25 2.56 -14.45 -1.22
CA ASN A 25 1.56 -13.81 -2.06
C ASN A 25 0.45 -13.10 -1.26
N ASN A 26 0.61 -12.99 0.07
CA ASN A 26 -0.31 -12.25 0.93
C ASN A 26 0.48 -11.40 1.94
N ALA A 27 -0.10 -10.28 2.35
CA ALA A 27 0.57 -9.35 3.26
C ALA A 27 0.72 -9.90 4.67
N SER A 28 -0.25 -10.66 5.19
CA SER A 28 -0.21 -11.17 6.57
C SER A 28 0.98 -12.09 6.83
N MET A 29 1.36 -12.94 5.87
CA MET A 29 2.56 -13.78 5.97
C MET A 29 3.84 -12.94 5.86
N ILE A 30 3.88 -11.91 5.01
CA ILE A 30 5.02 -10.99 4.92
C ILE A 30 5.24 -10.30 6.26
N VAL A 31 4.18 -9.73 6.84
CA VAL A 31 4.22 -9.04 8.14
C VAL A 31 4.70 -9.99 9.23
N ARG A 32 4.14 -11.20 9.29
CA ARG A 32 4.54 -12.19 10.29
C ARG A 32 6.02 -12.57 10.16
N ALA A 33 6.49 -12.83 8.95
CA ALA A 33 7.88 -13.17 8.70
C ALA A 33 8.83 -12.02 9.08
N SER A 34 8.43 -10.77 8.83
CA SER A 34 9.19 -9.60 9.27
C SER A 34 9.22 -9.45 10.80
N GLU A 35 8.11 -9.69 11.49
CA GLU A 35 8.08 -9.70 12.97
C GLU A 35 8.94 -10.82 13.57
N ASP A 36 8.97 -11.98 12.92
CA ASP A 36 9.79 -13.13 13.31
C ASP A 36 11.28 -12.98 12.91
N GLY A 37 11.67 -11.85 12.31
CA GLY A 37 13.07 -11.51 12.03
C GLY A 37 13.64 -12.07 10.73
N PHE A 38 12.81 -12.54 9.80
CA PHE A 38 13.27 -13.09 8.52
C PHE A 38 13.63 -12.04 7.46
N GLY A 39 13.56 -10.75 7.79
CA GLY A 39 14.02 -9.65 6.94
C GLY A 39 12.97 -8.56 6.70
N LEU A 40 13.16 -7.82 5.60
CA LEU A 40 12.32 -6.68 5.22
C LEU A 40 11.06 -7.11 4.46
N GLY A 41 9.93 -6.48 4.76
CA GLY A 41 8.66 -6.64 4.06
C GLY A 41 8.25 -5.37 3.33
N PHE A 42 7.72 -5.51 2.11
CA PHE A 42 7.15 -4.41 1.34
C PHE A 42 5.63 -4.56 1.30
N VAL A 43 4.95 -3.78 2.14
CA VAL A 43 3.51 -3.85 2.42
C VAL A 43 2.94 -2.44 2.60
N LEU A 44 1.61 -2.32 2.54
CA LEU A 44 0.95 -1.05 2.81
C LEU A 44 0.97 -0.73 4.30
N GLU A 45 1.08 0.55 4.65
CA GLU A 45 1.22 1.00 6.04
C GLU A 45 -0.01 0.65 6.91
N ASP A 46 -1.21 0.69 6.33
CA ASP A 46 -2.46 0.30 6.99
C ASP A 46 -2.46 -1.17 7.46
N GLN A 47 -1.67 -2.03 6.81
CA GLN A 47 -1.54 -3.45 7.18
C GLN A 47 -0.62 -3.68 8.37
N VAL A 48 0.20 -2.69 8.75
CA VAL A 48 1.21 -2.80 9.82
C VAL A 48 1.09 -1.72 10.90
N ALA A 49 0.02 -0.93 10.88
CA ALA A 49 -0.17 0.19 11.78
C ALA A 49 -0.05 -0.21 13.26
N GLU A 50 -0.60 -1.36 13.65
CA GLU A 50 -0.51 -1.88 15.01
C GLU A 50 0.92 -2.27 15.39
N GLN A 51 1.63 -2.96 14.50
CA GLN A 51 2.99 -3.43 14.69
C GLN A 51 3.97 -2.26 14.81
N LEU A 52 3.75 -1.20 14.02
CA LEU A 52 4.51 0.05 14.10
C LEU A 52 4.25 0.77 15.41
N ALA A 53 2.97 0.90 15.81
CA ALA A 53 2.59 1.54 17.07
C ALA A 53 3.17 0.79 18.29
N ALA A 54 3.17 -0.55 18.24
CA ALA A 54 3.75 -1.42 19.25
C ALA A 54 5.28 -1.56 19.16
N ARG A 55 5.94 -0.92 18.18
CA ARG A 55 7.38 -1.04 17.89
C ARG A 55 7.88 -2.47 17.67
N ARG A 56 6.99 -3.38 17.24
CA ARG A 56 7.36 -4.73 16.79
C ARG A 56 7.96 -4.70 15.39
N LEU A 57 7.57 -3.70 14.59
CA LEU A 57 8.18 -3.36 13.32
C LEU A 57 8.66 -1.92 13.33
N VAL A 58 9.60 -1.62 12.45
CA VAL A 58 10.09 -0.26 12.18
C VAL A 58 10.00 0.00 10.69
N ARG A 59 9.53 1.20 10.31
CA ARG A 59 9.54 1.63 8.91
C ARG A 59 10.97 1.99 8.51
N VAL A 60 11.42 1.44 7.39
CA VAL A 60 12.70 1.76 6.75
C VAL A 60 12.45 2.28 5.34
N LEU A 61 13.43 2.98 4.76
CA LEU A 61 13.33 3.55 3.41
C LEU A 61 12.12 4.48 3.22
N GLU A 62 11.65 5.14 4.28
CA GLU A 62 10.48 6.02 4.24
C GLU A 62 10.57 7.07 3.12
N ASP A 63 11.74 7.71 2.97
CA ASP A 63 11.99 8.71 1.92
C ASP A 63 11.82 8.17 0.49
N TRP A 64 11.81 6.85 0.32
CA TRP A 64 11.68 6.16 -0.95
C TRP A 64 10.25 5.63 -1.19
N CYS A 65 9.33 5.86 -0.26
CA CYS A 65 7.95 5.39 -0.31
C CYS A 65 7.01 6.60 -0.37
N PRO A 66 6.76 7.17 -1.56
CA PRO A 66 5.82 8.27 -1.69
C PRO A 66 4.41 7.84 -1.25
N PRO A 67 3.55 8.79 -0.84
CA PRO A 67 2.18 8.47 -0.45
C PRO A 67 1.44 7.72 -1.55
N PHE A 68 0.80 6.61 -1.19
CA PHE A 68 -0.05 5.86 -2.09
C PHE A 68 -1.25 6.73 -2.54
N THR A 69 -1.54 6.76 -3.84
CA THR A 69 -2.63 7.58 -4.43
C THR A 69 -4.02 7.17 -3.95
N GLY A 70 -4.12 6.03 -3.26
CA GLY A 70 -5.35 5.51 -2.68
C GLY A 70 -6.02 4.47 -3.56
N TYR A 71 -7.08 3.90 -3.03
CA TYR A 71 -7.86 2.87 -3.71
C TYR A 71 -8.82 3.48 -4.74
N HIS A 72 -8.94 2.83 -5.89
CA HIS A 72 -9.88 3.20 -6.94
C HIS A 72 -10.97 2.13 -7.08
N LEU A 73 -12.23 2.56 -7.19
CA LEU A 73 -13.35 1.68 -7.49
C LEU A 73 -13.53 1.58 -9.01
N TYR A 74 -13.41 0.36 -9.56
CA TYR A 74 -13.59 0.09 -10.99
C TYR A 74 -14.86 -0.71 -11.25
N TYR A 75 -15.68 -0.26 -12.22
CA TYR A 75 -16.89 -0.93 -12.66
C TYR A 75 -16.91 -1.03 -14.20
N PRO A 76 -16.70 -2.22 -14.80
CA PRO A 76 -16.48 -2.38 -16.24
C PRO A 76 -17.73 -2.29 -17.12
N SER A 77 -18.93 -2.16 -16.53
CA SER A 77 -20.18 -2.13 -17.30
C SER A 77 -20.58 -0.71 -17.70
N ARG A 78 -21.02 -0.58 -18.96
CA ARG A 78 -21.56 0.67 -19.53
C ARG A 78 -23.09 0.81 -19.39
N ARG A 79 -23.76 -0.18 -18.78
CA ARG A 79 -25.20 -0.09 -18.49
C ARG A 79 -25.45 0.99 -17.43
N GLN A 80 -26.61 1.64 -17.47
CA GLN A 80 -27.00 2.61 -16.45
C GLN A 80 -26.86 1.97 -15.06
N PRO A 81 -26.07 2.56 -14.15
CA PRO A 81 -25.93 2.05 -12.79
C PRO A 81 -27.31 2.08 -12.10
N SER A 82 -27.63 1.02 -11.37
CA SER A 82 -28.85 0.99 -10.56
C SER A 82 -28.78 2.04 -9.45
N ALA A 83 -29.94 2.47 -8.94
CA ALA A 83 -30.00 3.37 -7.78
C ALA A 83 -29.24 2.78 -6.56
N ALA A 84 -29.34 1.46 -6.35
CA ALA A 84 -28.59 0.77 -5.31
C ALA A 84 -27.06 0.87 -5.50
N PHE A 85 -26.56 0.73 -6.73
CA PHE A 85 -25.14 0.87 -7.01
C PHE A 85 -24.65 2.30 -6.75
N ALA A 86 -25.44 3.32 -7.11
CA ALA A 86 -25.09 4.71 -6.83
C ALA A 86 -24.93 4.98 -5.33
N VAL A 87 -25.79 4.40 -4.48
CA VAL A 87 -25.68 4.50 -3.01
C VAL A 87 -24.38 3.85 -2.51
N VAL A 88 -24.02 2.67 -3.03
CA VAL A 88 -22.75 2.00 -2.65
C VAL A 88 -21.54 2.81 -3.07
N VAL A 89 -21.52 3.35 -4.30
CA VAL A 89 -20.44 4.21 -4.79
C VAL A 89 -20.29 5.44 -3.89
N ASP A 90 -21.40 6.07 -3.51
CA ASP A 90 -21.35 7.25 -2.65
C ASP A 90 -20.87 6.92 -1.23
N ALA A 91 -21.26 5.76 -0.70
CA ALA A 91 -20.82 5.28 0.61
C ALA A 91 -19.32 4.93 0.64
N LEU A 92 -18.80 4.35 -0.45
CA LEU A 92 -17.38 3.98 -0.58
C LEU A 92 -16.49 5.13 -1.05
N ARG A 93 -17.08 6.24 -1.53
CA ARG A 93 -16.31 7.38 -2.03
C ARG A 93 -15.55 8.02 -0.89
N PHE A 94 -14.23 8.02 -1.01
CA PHE A 94 -13.35 8.74 -0.10
C PHE A 94 -13.61 10.26 -0.21
N ARG A 95 -13.91 10.91 0.92
CA ARG A 95 -14.25 12.36 0.98
C ARG A 95 -13.08 13.24 1.45
N GLY A 96 -11.91 12.63 1.72
CA GLY A 96 -10.69 13.33 2.11
C GLY A 96 -10.68 13.83 3.55
N ALA A 97 -9.61 13.51 4.29
CA ALA A 97 -8.94 14.52 5.10
C ALA A 97 -7.92 15.22 4.18
N ARG A 98 -7.82 16.55 4.26
CA ARG A 98 -6.96 17.38 3.40
C ARG A 98 -5.51 16.87 3.44
N LEU A 99 -5.04 16.24 2.36
CA LEU A 99 -3.60 15.97 2.18
C LEU A 99 -2.89 17.33 2.10
N PRO A 100 -1.79 17.55 2.85
CA PRO A 100 -1.04 18.79 2.76
C PRO A 100 -0.50 18.93 1.34
N LYS A 101 -0.86 20.05 0.68
CA LYS A 101 -0.26 20.45 -0.59
C LYS A 101 1.23 20.68 -0.35
N ARG A 102 2.11 19.87 -0.94
CA ARG A 102 3.54 20.18 -1.01
C ARG A 102 3.75 21.03 -2.26
N ASN A 103 4.00 22.33 -2.06
CA ASN A 103 4.44 23.23 -3.11
C ASN A 103 5.78 22.73 -3.67
N ALA A 104 5.91 22.85 -5.00
CA ALA A 104 7.17 22.72 -5.72
C ALA A 104 8.19 23.78 -5.29
#